data_AF-A0A399Y3U0-F1
#
_entry.id   AF-A0A399Y3U0-F1
#
_cell.length_a   1.000
_cell.length_b   1.000
_cell.length_c   1.000
_cell.angle_alpha   90.00
_cell.angle_beta   90.00
_cell.angle_gamma   90.00
#
_symmetry.space_group_name_H-M   'P 1'
#
loop_
_entity.id
_entity.type
_entity.pdbx_description
1 polymer ?
#
loop_
_entity_poly.entity_id
_entity_poly.type
_entity_poly.pdbx_seq_one_letter_code
_entity_poly.pdbx_strand_id
1 'polypeptide(L)'
;TKEVPRRLLHPRKRTVGVRIPDHRVAHAIVEAMGEPLLTSTLLLPGHEEPLALGWEVKEALDHVVDVVVEGDQTGQEPTTVVDLSEGYAEVLRVGSGDPGPFS
;
A
#
# COMPACT_ATOMS: atom_id res chain seq x y z
N THR A 1 20.09 13.94 5.84
CA THR A 1 18.85 14.22 5.09
C THR A 1 17.73 13.41 5.72
N LYS A 2 16.57 13.99 6.03
CA LYS A 2 15.42 13.18 6.48
C LYS A 2 14.61 12.84 5.24
N GLU A 3 14.76 11.63 4.75
CA GLU A 3 14.13 11.14 3.52
C GLU A 3 12.61 10.97 3.67
N VAL A 4 12.10 10.88 4.91
CA VAL A 4 10.67 10.74 5.19
C VAL A 4 10.17 11.90 6.08
N PRO A 5 9.14 12.66 5.64
CA PRO A 5 8.50 13.67 6.47
C PRO A 5 7.96 13.09 7.79
N ARG A 6 8.17 13.80 8.91
CA ARG A 6 7.74 13.36 10.25
C ARG A 6 6.25 13.00 10.34
N ARG A 7 5.39 13.62 9.53
CA ARG A 7 3.94 13.35 9.48
C ARG A 7 3.59 11.97 8.94
N LEU A 8 4.49 11.35 8.19
CA LEU A 8 4.30 10.01 7.61
C LEU A 8 4.83 8.91 8.53
N LEU A 9 5.53 9.27 9.61
CA LEU A 9 6.02 8.32 10.59
C LEU A 9 4.92 7.99 11.59
N HIS A 10 4.85 6.73 12.00
CA HIS A 10 4.00 6.30 13.10
C HIS A 10 4.33 7.14 14.35
N PRO A 11 3.35 7.83 14.98
CA PRO A 11 3.64 8.86 15.99
C PRO A 11 4.45 8.38 17.20
N ARG A 12 4.24 7.13 17.61
CA ARG A 12 4.96 6.50 18.74
C ARG A 12 6.24 5.79 18.31
N LYS A 13 6.11 4.75 17.48
CA LYS A 13 7.22 3.92 16.98
C LYS A 13 8.24 4.66 16.11
N ARG A 14 7.86 5.81 15.49
CA ARG A 14 8.67 6.54 14.50
C ARG A 14 9.09 5.69 13.29
N THR A 15 8.29 4.69 12.96
CA THR A 15 8.48 3.77 11.82
C THR A 15 7.60 4.16 10.64
N VAL A 16 7.89 3.61 9.46
CA VAL A 16 7.08 3.73 8.25
C VAL A 16 6.93 2.37 7.60
N GLY A 17 5.74 2.06 7.09
CA GLY A 17 5.53 0.86 6.29
C GLY A 17 6.06 1.07 4.87
N VAL A 18 6.79 0.09 4.34
CA VAL A 18 7.26 0.09 2.95
C VAL A 18 6.70 -1.14 2.25
N ARG A 19 6.30 -0.97 0.99
CA ARG A 19 5.78 -2.05 0.13
C ARG A 19 6.41 -1.95 -1.25
N ILE A 20 6.85 -3.08 -1.79
CA ILE A 20 7.25 -3.24 -3.19
C ILE A 20 6.22 -4.16 -3.83
N PRO A 21 5.21 -3.63 -4.54
CA PRO A 21 4.15 -4.45 -5.13
C PRO A 21 4.64 -5.13 -6.41
N ASP A 22 4.34 -6.41 -6.59
CA ASP A 22 4.55 -7.10 -7.87
C ASP A 22 3.47 -6.68 -8.90
N HIS A 23 3.56 -5.43 -9.36
CA HIS A 23 2.58 -4.85 -10.30
C HIS A 23 3.24 -3.88 -11.27
N ARG A 24 3.24 -4.21 -12.56
CA ARG A 24 3.99 -3.45 -13.59
C ARG A 24 3.63 -1.97 -13.63
N VAL A 25 2.35 -1.63 -13.49
CA VAL A 25 1.89 -0.24 -13.56
C VAL A 25 2.37 0.54 -12.34
N ALA A 26 2.39 -0.08 -11.16
CA ALA A 26 2.86 0.58 -9.95
C ALA A 26 4.36 0.89 -10.06
N HIS A 27 5.14 -0.08 -10.59
CA HIS A 27 6.55 0.13 -10.88
C HIS A 27 6.78 1.24 -11.91
N ALA A 28 6.05 1.25 -13.03
CA ALA A 28 6.20 2.27 -14.07
C ALA A 28 5.89 3.69 -13.55
N ILE A 29 4.89 3.85 -12.68
CA ILE A 29 4.56 5.15 -12.08
C ILE A 29 5.70 5.61 -11.16
N VAL A 30 6.16 4.74 -10.25
CA VAL A 30 7.27 5.07 -9.34
C VAL A 30 8.56 5.39 -10.10
N GLU A 31 8.86 4.62 -11.15
CA GLU A 31 10.02 4.86 -12.01
C GLU A 31 9.94 6.21 -12.74
N ALA A 32 8.77 6.54 -13.30
CA ALA A 32 8.53 7.82 -13.96
C ALA A 32 8.62 9.01 -12.99
N MET A 33 8.22 8.83 -11.73
CA MET A 33 8.33 9.85 -10.69
C MET A 33 9.76 10.01 -10.15
N GLY A 34 10.56 8.95 -10.15
CA GLY A 34 11.91 8.95 -9.59
C GLY A 34 11.97 9.02 -8.07
N GLU A 35 10.83 8.86 -7.38
CA GLU A 35 10.72 8.92 -5.92
C GLU A 35 9.62 7.98 -5.40
N PRO A 36 9.65 7.56 -4.11
CA PRO A 36 8.62 6.71 -3.54
C PRO A 36 7.24 7.36 -3.50
N LEU A 37 6.20 6.53 -3.65
CA LEU A 37 4.81 6.95 -3.52
C LEU A 37 4.27 6.70 -2.10
N LEU A 38 3.69 7.74 -1.51
CA LEU A 38 2.84 7.57 -0.32
C LEU A 38 1.49 7.00 -0.75
N THR A 39 1.14 5.83 -0.22
CA THR A 39 -0.10 5.13 -0.58
C THR A 39 -0.78 4.53 0.65
N SER A 40 -2.05 4.15 0.48
CA SER A 40 -2.81 3.33 1.41
C SER A 40 -3.69 2.37 0.61
N THR A 41 -4.20 1.32 1.25
CA THR A 41 -5.27 0.50 0.67
C THR A 41 -6.51 1.36 0.43
N LEU A 42 -7.14 1.22 -0.74
CA LEU A 42 -8.38 1.92 -1.08
C LEU A 42 -9.59 1.21 -0.45
N LEU A 43 -9.66 1.23 0.88
CA LEU A 43 -10.79 0.72 1.66
C LEU A 43 -11.64 1.91 2.11
N LEU A 44 -12.87 1.99 1.59
CA LEU A 44 -13.78 3.09 1.92
C LEU A 44 -14.41 2.92 3.32
N PRO A 45 -14.82 4.01 3.98
CA PRO A 45 -15.51 3.93 5.26
C PRO A 45 -16.79 3.09 5.17
N GLY A 46 -16.92 2.10 6.06
CA GLY A 46 -18.08 1.20 6.09
C GLY A 46 -18.02 0.05 5.09
N HIS A 47 -16.96 -0.06 4.28
CA HIS A 47 -16.71 -1.23 3.43
C HIS A 47 -15.83 -2.25 4.15
N GLU A 48 -16.09 -3.54 3.91
CA GLU A 48 -15.27 -4.64 4.42
C GLU A 48 -14.12 -4.98 3.45
N GLU A 49 -14.32 -4.77 2.15
CA GLU A 49 -13.34 -5.08 1.10
C GLU A 49 -12.93 -3.81 0.33
N PRO A 50 -11.66 -3.73 -0.13
CA PRO A 50 -11.20 -2.63 -0.98
C PRO A 50 -11.87 -2.64 -2.35
N LEU A 51 -12.04 -1.45 -2.95
CA LEU A 51 -12.45 -1.36 -4.35
C LEU A 51 -11.34 -1.89 -5.26
N ALA A 52 -11.67 -2.81 -6.16
CA ALA A 52 -10.70 -3.52 -7.00
C ALA A 52 -10.89 -3.28 -8.50
N LEU A 53 -12.02 -2.71 -8.93
CA LEU A 53 -12.34 -2.47 -10.33
C LEU A 53 -12.23 -0.99 -10.67
N GLY A 54 -11.53 -0.67 -11.76
CA GLY A 54 -11.27 0.73 -12.16
C GLY A 54 -12.56 1.54 -12.39
N TRP A 55 -13.57 0.92 -12.99
CA TRP A 55 -14.87 1.56 -13.22
C TRP A 55 -15.66 1.81 -11.92
N GLU A 56 -15.64 0.89 -10.95
CA GLU A 56 -16.24 1.11 -9.63
C GLU A 56 -15.56 2.26 -8.89
N VAL A 57 -14.22 2.30 -8.92
CA VAL A 57 -13.42 3.38 -8.35
C VAL A 57 -13.77 4.71 -9.01
N LYS A 58 -13.89 4.74 -10.34
CA LYS A 58 -14.29 5.94 -11.07
C LYS A 58 -15.68 6.40 -10.65
N GLU A 59 -16.69 5.53 -10.73
CA GLU A 59 -18.06 5.89 -10.35
C GLU A 59 -18.14 6.42 -8.91
N ALA A 60 -17.41 5.80 -7.98
CA ALA A 60 -17.42 6.19 -6.58
C ALA A 60 -16.60 7.46 -6.28
N LEU A 61 -15.49 7.71 -6.98
CA LEU A 61 -14.46 8.67 -6.53
C LEU A 61 -14.00 9.68 -7.57
N ASP A 62 -14.49 9.68 -8.82
CA ASP A 62 -14.06 10.61 -9.88
C ASP A 62 -14.22 12.11 -9.55
N HIS A 63 -14.96 12.42 -8.49
CA HIS A 63 -15.16 13.78 -7.98
C HIS A 63 -14.19 14.18 -6.86
N VAL A 64 -13.38 13.24 -6.34
CA VAL A 64 -12.40 13.45 -5.24
C VAL A 64 -10.99 12.97 -5.55
N VAL A 65 -10.76 12.34 -6.70
CA VAL A 65 -9.42 11.98 -7.19
C VAL A 65 -9.17 12.60 -8.55
N ASP A 66 -7.92 12.98 -8.82
CA ASP A 66 -7.55 13.60 -10.10
C ASP A 66 -7.52 12.59 -11.26
N VAL A 67 -7.15 11.34 -10.97
CA VAL A 67 -6.95 10.28 -11.97
C VAL A 67 -7.28 8.91 -11.38
N VAL A 68 -7.93 8.06 -12.17
CA VAL A 68 -8.04 6.62 -11.94
C VAL A 68 -7.25 5.90 -13.03
N VAL A 69 -6.33 5.03 -12.62
CA VAL A 69 -5.54 4.19 -13.54
C VAL A 69 -6.04 2.75 -13.44
N GLU A 70 -6.67 2.27 -14.50
CA GLU A 70 -7.11 0.88 -14.60
C GLU A 70 -5.98 0.01 -15.15
N GLY A 71 -5.75 -1.15 -14.51
CA GLY A 71 -4.73 -2.12 -14.89
C GLY A 71 -5.27 -3.54 -14.82
N ASP A 72 -4.36 -4.51 -14.78
CA ASP A 72 -4.69 -5.92 -14.55
C ASP A 72 -5.39 -6.07 -13.17
N GLN A 73 -6.22 -7.11 -13.00
CA GLN A 73 -6.98 -7.29 -11.75
C GLN A 73 -6.05 -7.32 -10.52
N THR A 74 -6.28 -6.39 -9.59
CA THR A 74 -5.62 -6.39 -8.28
C THR A 74 -6.43 -7.21 -7.29
N GLY A 75 -5.79 -8.13 -6.57
CA GLY A 75 -6.44 -8.88 -5.49
C GLY A 75 -6.93 -7.96 -4.36
N GLN A 76 -8.02 -8.35 -3.71
CA GLN A 76 -8.59 -7.64 -2.55
C GLN A 76 -7.96 -8.08 -1.23
N GLU A 77 -7.22 -9.19 -1.23
CA GLU A 77 -6.55 -9.70 -0.04
C GLU A 77 -5.45 -8.71 0.40
N PRO A 78 -5.42 -8.33 1.69
CA PRO A 78 -4.40 -7.42 2.21
C PRO A 78 -3.01 -8.06 2.16
N THR A 79 -1.97 -7.24 2.18
CA THR A 79 -0.60 -7.75 2.30
C THR A 79 -0.33 -8.30 3.69
N THR A 80 0.53 -9.31 3.74
CA THR A 80 1.28 -9.67 4.96
C THR A 80 2.11 -8.47 5.40
N VAL A 81 2.11 -8.19 6.71
CA VAL A 81 2.84 -7.08 7.33
C VAL A 81 3.81 -7.66 8.35
N VAL A 82 5.08 -7.37 8.15
CA VAL A 82 6.17 -7.76 9.04
C VAL A 82 6.79 -6.50 9.63
N ASP A 83 6.81 -6.40 10.95
CA ASP A 83 7.59 -5.38 11.67
C ASP A 83 9.04 -5.83 11.76
N LEU A 84 9.96 -4.96 11.34
CA LEU A 84 11.41 -5.17 11.42
C LEU A 84 12.07 -4.11 12.32
N SER A 85 11.29 -3.29 13.05
CA SER A 85 11.82 -2.12 13.76
C SER A 85 12.69 -2.44 14.96
N GLU A 86 12.49 -3.61 15.57
CA GLU A 86 13.19 -4.04 16.80
C GLU A 86 14.42 -4.93 16.51
N GLY A 87 14.83 -5.05 15.24
CA GLY A 87 15.99 -5.86 14.83
C GLY A 87 15.71 -7.36 14.65
N TYR A 88 14.46 -7.79 14.87
CA TYR A 88 13.95 -9.11 14.53
C TYR A 88 12.62 -8.97 13.78
N ALA A 89 12.21 -10.03 13.07
CA ALA A 89 10.95 -10.05 12.34
C ALA A 89 9.78 -10.40 13.27
N GLU A 90 8.73 -9.59 13.23
CA GLU A 90 7.45 -9.85 13.89
C GLU A 90 6.32 -9.78 12.85
N VAL A 91 5.62 -10.89 12.63
CA VAL A 91 4.46 -10.90 11.72
C VAL A 91 3.27 -10.24 12.42
N LEU A 92 2.93 -9.02 12.01
CA LEU A 92 1.79 -8.25 12.55
C LEU A 92 0.46 -8.63 11.91
N ARG A 93 0.50 -9.07 10.65
CA ARG A 93 -0.68 -9.51 9.90
C ARG A 93 -0.26 -10.51 8.84
N VAL A 94 -1.01 -11.60 8.71
CA VAL A 94 -0.91 -12.53 7.57
C VAL A 94 -1.94 -12.12 6.52
N GLY A 95 -1.51 -12.09 5.26
CA GLY A 95 -2.36 -11.87 4.10
C GLY A 95 -1.75 -12.56 2.88
N SER A 96 -1.81 -11.93 1.71
CA SER A 96 -1.48 -12.57 0.43
C SER A 96 -0.01 -12.99 0.24
N GLY A 97 0.90 -12.60 1.14
CA GLY A 97 2.32 -12.92 1.05
C GLY A 97 2.70 -14.04 2.02
N ASP A 98 3.48 -15.01 1.58
CA ASP A 98 3.97 -16.10 2.44
C ASP A 98 4.82 -15.53 3.61
N PRO A 99 4.41 -15.72 4.88
CA PRO A 99 5.17 -15.28 6.04
C PRO A 99 6.33 -16.22 6.40
N GLY A 100 6.44 -17.41 5.77
CA GLY A 100 7.44 -18.44 6.09
C GLY A 100 8.90 -17.96 6.20
N PRO A 101 9.38 -17.01 5.38
CA PRO A 101 10.73 -16.44 5.52
C PRO A 101 10.97 -15.64 6.82
N PHE A 102 9.92 -15.32 7.58
CA PHE A 102 9.95 -14.45 8.76
C PHE A 102 9.48 -15.14 10.05
N SER A 103 9.21 -16.45 9.99
CA SER A 103 8.71 -17.28 11.09
C SER A 103 9.75 -18.26 11.63
#